data_AF-A0A2V9UTK8-F1
#
_entry.id   AF-A0A2V9UTK8-F1
#
_cell.length_a   1.000
_cell.length_b   1.000
_cell.length_c   1.000
_cell.angle_alpha   90.00
_cell.angle_beta   90.00
_cell.angle_gamma   90.00
#
_symmetry.space_group_name_H-M   'P 1'
#
loop_
_entity.id
_entity.type
_entity.pdbx_description
1 polymer ?
#
loop_
_entity_poly.entity_id
_entity_poly.type
_entity_poly.pdbx_seq_one_letter_code
_entity_poly.pdbx_strand_id
1 'polypeptide(L)'
;MGGGKPYPRGDLYVSFDQNGRWTPARHLEHHINTEAEEEYPFLTPDGKYLFFSSERSPFTAPVAHRLNYGDLQSGLHSTLNGHGNVFFIGVEALELPQ
;
A
#
# COMPACT_ATOMS: atom_id res chain seq x y z
N MET A 1 -25.09 5.86 -3.08
CA MET A 1 -24.20 6.91 -3.61
C MET A 1 -23.01 6.22 -4.27
N GLY A 2 -22.82 6.44 -5.58
CA GLY A 2 -21.53 6.34 -6.28
C GLY A 2 -20.85 4.98 -6.40
N GLY A 3 -21.40 4.07 -7.22
CA GLY A 3 -20.59 3.03 -7.86
C GLY A 3 -19.68 3.65 -8.92
N GLY A 4 -18.58 4.26 -8.51
CA GLY A 4 -17.48 4.58 -9.42
C GLY A 4 -16.69 3.31 -9.66
N LYS A 5 -16.44 2.94 -10.92
CA LYS A 5 -15.38 1.98 -11.21
C LYS A 5 -14.11 2.51 -10.54
N PRO A 6 -13.41 1.74 -9.68
CA PRO A 6 -12.15 2.22 -9.15
C PRO A 6 -11.25 2.46 -10.35
N TYR A 7 -10.69 3.67 -10.46
CA TYR A 7 -9.51 3.85 -11.29
C TYR A 7 -8.50 2.76 -10.91
N PRO A 8 -7.65 2.28 -11.84
CA PRO A 8 -6.56 1.39 -11.45
C PRO A 8 -5.80 2.07 -10.31
N ARG A 9 -5.88 1.47 -9.13
CA ARG A 9 -5.33 2.02 -7.89
C ARG A 9 -3.81 2.00 -7.98
N GLY A 10 -3.14 2.95 -7.33
CA GLY A 10 -1.68 2.94 -7.23
C GLY A 10 -1.18 1.66 -6.56
N ASP A 11 -0.43 0.85 -7.32
CA ASP A 11 0.29 -0.32 -6.82
C ASP A 11 1.80 -0.07 -6.95
N LEU A 12 2.55 -0.58 -5.99
CA LEU A 12 4.01 -0.53 -5.98
C LEU A 12 4.61 -1.71 -6.73
N TYR A 13 5.63 -1.41 -7.53
CA TYR A 13 6.41 -2.38 -8.29
C TYR A 13 7.90 -2.15 -8.05
N VAL A 14 8.71 -3.19 -8.26
CA VAL A 14 10.17 -3.15 -8.13
C VAL A 14 10.85 -3.71 -9.38
N SER A 15 11.95 -3.08 -9.80
CA SER A 15 12.84 -3.56 -10.85
C SER A 15 14.28 -3.31 -10.42
N PHE A 16 15.21 -4.09 -10.97
CA PHE A 16 16.63 -4.02 -10.63
C PHE A 16 17.44 -3.65 -11.86
N ASP A 17 18.43 -2.78 -11.68
CA ASP A 17 19.43 -2.54 -12.70
C ASP A 17 20.52 -3.61 -12.64
N GLN A 18 20.71 -4.32 -13.75
CA GLN A 18 21.75 -5.32 -13.94
C GLN A 18 22.74 -4.82 -14.99
N ASN A 19 23.66 -3.96 -14.56
CA ASN A 19 24.69 -3.32 -15.40
C ASN A 19 24.10 -2.44 -16.52
N GLY A 20 23.23 -1.50 -16.16
CA GLY A 20 22.59 -0.58 -17.09
C GLY A 20 21.42 -1.18 -17.87
N ARG A 21 20.92 -2.35 -17.45
CA ARG A 21 19.71 -2.99 -17.98
C ARG A 21 18.75 -3.30 -16.84
N TRP A 22 17.60 -2.65 -16.86
CA TRP A 22 16.53 -2.91 -15.91
C TRP A 22 15.85 -4.26 -16.19
N THR A 23 15.58 -5.01 -15.12
CA THR A 23 14.75 -6.22 -15.19
C THR A 23 13.28 -5.85 -15.45
N PRO A 24 12.43 -6.80 -15.87
CA PRO A 24 10.98 -6.60 -15.82
C PRO A 24 10.55 -6.16 -14.42
N ALA A 25 9.60 -5.23 -14.35
CA ALA A 25 9.03 -4.79 -13.08
C ALA A 25 8.18 -5.92 -12.47
N ARG A 26 8.39 -6.19 -11.19
CA ARG A 26 7.62 -7.16 -10.40
C ARG A 26 6.64 -6.41 -9.50
N HIS A 27 5.38 -6.84 -9.50
CA HIS A 27 4.38 -6.37 -8.55
C HIS A 27 4.78 -6.78 -7.12
N LEU A 28 4.65 -5.87 -6.15
CA LEU A 28 4.94 -6.18 -4.76
C LEU A 28 3.78 -6.94 -4.11
N GLU A 29 4.10 -7.79 -3.14
CA GLU A 29 3.15 -8.72 -2.51
C GLU A 29 2.00 -8.01 -1.76
N HIS A 30 0.93 -8.75 -1.48
CA HIS A 30 -0.34 -8.25 -0.92
C HIS A 30 -0.28 -7.61 0.48
N HIS A 31 0.82 -7.79 1.21
CA HIS A 31 0.99 -7.10 2.51
C HIS A 31 1.52 -5.67 2.33
N ILE A 32 2.00 -5.34 1.12
CA ILE A 32 2.48 -4.02 0.71
C ILE A 32 1.39 -3.35 -0.11
N ASN A 33 1.07 -3.93 -1.26
CA ASN A 33 -0.05 -3.54 -2.11
C ASN A 33 -1.33 -4.10 -1.53
N THR A 34 -2.29 -3.23 -1.25
CA THR A 34 -3.56 -3.63 -0.65
C THR A 34 -4.71 -3.30 -1.61
N GLU A 35 -5.96 -3.45 -1.13
CA GLU A 35 -7.11 -2.91 -1.86
C GLU A 35 -7.17 -1.37 -1.81
N ALA A 36 -6.22 -0.70 -1.16
CA ALA A 36 -6.12 0.75 -1.10
C ALA A 36 -5.27 1.30 -2.24
N GLU A 37 -4.88 2.57 -2.12
CA GLU A 37 -3.92 3.22 -3.00
C GLU A 37 -2.58 3.32 -2.25
N GLU A 38 -1.54 2.72 -2.85
CA GLU A 38 -0.17 2.77 -2.37
C GLU A 38 0.69 3.65 -3.29
N GLU A 39 1.29 4.70 -2.73
CA GLU A 39 1.95 5.76 -3.49
C GLU A 39 3.28 6.21 -2.88
N TYR A 40 4.01 7.01 -3.67
CA TYR A 40 5.22 7.72 -3.27
C TYR A 40 6.30 6.84 -2.60
N PRO A 41 6.77 5.76 -3.26
CA PRO A 41 7.82 4.92 -2.71
C PRO A 41 9.14 5.71 -2.58
N PHE A 42 9.84 5.50 -1.47
CA PHE A 42 11.16 6.05 -1.20
C PHE A 42 12.07 5.01 -0.54
N LEU A 43 13.18 4.67 -1.19
CA LEU A 43 14.18 3.77 -0.64
C LEU A 43 15.23 4.56 0.14
N THR A 44 15.62 4.10 1.33
CA THR A 44 16.68 4.75 2.10
C THR A 44 18.02 4.69 1.38
N PRO A 45 18.93 5.65 1.59
CA PRO A 45 20.24 5.66 0.93
C PRO A 45 21.09 4.41 1.18
N ASP A 46 20.90 3.74 2.31
CA ASP A 46 21.56 2.48 2.65
C ASP A 46 20.84 1.23 2.10
N GLY A 47 19.72 1.41 1.40
CA GLY A 47 18.94 0.35 0.78
C GLY A 47 18.21 -0.58 1.75
N LYS A 48 18.12 -0.23 3.04
CA LYS A 48 17.53 -1.13 4.05
C LYS A 48 16.03 -0.99 4.21
N TYR A 49 15.47 0.19 3.99
CA TYR A 49 14.06 0.45 4.22
C TYR A 49 13.39 1.07 3.00
N LEU A 50 12.18 0.59 2.71
CA LEU A 50 11.26 1.21 1.78
C LEU A 50 10.17 1.94 2.57
N PHE A 51 10.04 3.25 2.34
CA PHE A 51 8.94 4.07 2.79
C PHE A 51 7.91 4.22 1.67
N PHE A 52 6.63 4.29 2.02
CA PHE A 52 5.55 4.54 1.07
C PHE A 52 4.33 5.09 1.80
N SER A 53 3.43 5.74 1.07
CA SER A 53 2.13 6.16 1.59
C SER A 53 1.06 5.13 1.25
N SER A 54 0.09 4.92 2.14
CA SER A 54 -1.08 4.09 1.86
C SER A 54 -2.35 4.69 2.45
N GLU A 55 -3.42 4.68 1.66
CA GLU A 55 -4.77 5.10 2.05
C GLU A 55 -5.62 3.95 2.63
N ARG A 56 -4.97 2.90 3.15
CA ARG A 56 -5.68 1.77 3.74
C ARG A 56 -6.66 2.21 4.83
N SER A 57 -7.85 1.64 4.79
CA SER A 57 -8.93 1.94 5.72
C SER A 57 -9.74 0.70 6.08
N PRO A 58 -10.34 0.65 7.29
CA PRO A 58 -11.23 -0.43 7.69
C PRO A 58 -12.48 -0.52 6.80
N PHE A 59 -12.71 0.48 5.95
CA PHE A 59 -13.81 0.54 4.99
C PHE A 59 -13.37 0.15 3.57
N THR A 60 -12.08 -0.11 3.32
CA THR A 60 -11.52 -0.42 1.98
C THR A 60 -11.49 -1.92 1.65
N ALA A 61 -12.17 -2.75 2.43
CA ALA A 61 -12.35 -4.18 2.19
C ALA A 61 -13.83 -4.56 2.42
N PRO A 62 -14.27 -5.78 2.05
CA PRO A 62 -15.60 -6.23 2.43
C PRO A 62 -15.76 -6.12 3.95
N VAL A 63 -16.63 -5.22 4.40
CA VAL A 63 -16.86 -5.05 5.83
C VAL A 63 -17.55 -6.31 6.34
N ALA A 64 -16.90 -6.99 7.29
CA ALA A 64 -17.33 -8.31 7.77
C ALA A 64 -18.73 -8.30 8.41
N HIS A 65 -19.17 -7.13 8.90
CA HIS A 65 -20.48 -6.93 9.52
C HIS A 65 -21.12 -5.61 9.08
N ARG A 66 -22.42 -5.47 9.34
CA ARG A 66 -23.10 -4.18 9.15
C ARG A 66 -22.53 -3.15 10.13
N LEU A 67 -21.97 -2.08 9.59
CA LEU A 67 -21.47 -0.95 10.38
C LEU A 67 -22.59 -0.27 11.17
N ASN A 68 -22.30 0.08 12.42
CA ASN A 68 -23.08 1.02 13.22
C ASN A 68 -22.35 2.38 13.32
N TYR A 69 -23.01 3.37 13.95
CA TYR A 69 -22.44 4.72 14.11
C TYR A 69 -21.12 4.73 14.90
N GLY A 70 -21.01 3.88 15.94
CA GLY A 70 -19.78 3.74 16.71
C GLY A 70 -18.63 3.17 15.88
N ASP A 71 -18.90 2.21 14.99
CA ASP A 71 -17.88 1.67 14.07
C ASP A 71 -17.38 2.75 13.11
N LEU A 72 -18.29 3.55 12.57
CA LEU A 72 -17.94 4.67 11.68
C LEU A 72 -17.09 5.71 12.40
N GLN A 73 -17.53 6.15 13.59
CA GLN A 73 -16.80 7.14 14.38
C GLN A 73 -15.40 6.62 14.76
N SER A 74 -15.29 5.35 15.14
CA SER A 74 -14.02 4.72 15.49
C SER A 74 -13.08 4.64 14.28
N GLY A 75 -13.59 4.22 13.12
CA GLY A 75 -12.79 4.16 11.89
C GLY A 75 -12.30 5.53 11.43
N LEU A 76 -13.17 6.55 11.45
CA LEU A 76 -12.83 7.92 11.05
C LEU A 76 -11.74 8.57 11.94
N HIS A 77 -11.72 8.24 13.23
CA HIS A 77 -10.72 8.75 14.17
C HIS A 77 -9.48 7.85 14.30
N SER A 78 -9.46 6.71 13.61
CA SER A 78 -8.28 5.83 13.59
C SER A 78 -7.18 6.40 12.69
N THR A 79 -5.96 5.92 12.88
CA THR A 79 -4.85 6.24 11.96
C THR A 79 -5.16 5.72 10.57
N LEU A 80 -5.78 4.55 10.44
CA LEU A 80 -6.15 3.94 9.16
C LEU A 80 -7.50 4.47 8.66
N ASN A 81 -7.74 5.78 8.66
CA ASN A 81 -9.04 6.33 8.25
C ASN A 81 -9.17 6.60 6.73
N GLY A 82 -8.15 6.26 5.94
CA GLY A 82 -8.12 6.47 4.50
C GLY A 82 -7.63 7.84 4.04
N HIS A 83 -7.13 8.71 4.93
CA HIS A 83 -6.50 9.98 4.55
C HIS A 83 -4.99 9.87 4.22
N GLY A 84 -4.47 8.65 4.10
CA GLY A 84 -3.06 8.39 3.86
C GLY A 84 -2.22 8.39 5.14
N ASN A 85 -1.40 7.35 5.28
CA ASN A 85 -0.34 7.31 6.29
C ASN A 85 0.97 6.90 5.62
N VAL A 86 2.09 7.29 6.24
CA VAL A 86 3.42 6.80 5.86
C VAL A 86 3.69 5.48 6.56
N PHE A 87 4.01 4.46 5.77
CA PHE A 87 4.46 3.15 6.20
C PHE A 87 5.95 2.99 5.86
N PHE A 88 6.61 2.07 6.55
CA PHE A 88 7.93 1.61 6.17
C PHE A 88 8.06 0.11 6.40
N ILE A 89 8.85 -0.54 5.56
CA ILE A 89 9.21 -1.95 5.68
C ILE A 89 10.70 -2.13 5.44
N GLY A 90 11.27 -3.18 6.02
CA GLY A 90 12.62 -3.64 5.64
C GLY A 90 12.59 -4.21 4.23
N VAL A 91 13.62 -3.94 3.44
CA VAL A 91 13.74 -4.46 2.06
C VAL A 91 13.81 -5.99 2.03
N GLU A 92 14.29 -6.62 3.11
CA GLU A 92 14.26 -8.06 3.30
C GLU A 92 12.84 -8.65 3.28
N ALA A 93 11.82 -7.88 3.66
CA ALA A 93 10.42 -8.30 3.63
C ALA A 93 9.83 -8.32 2.22
N LEU A 94 10.54 -7.76 1.23
CA LEU A 94 10.12 -7.79 -0.17
C LEU A 94 10.30 -9.19 -0.80
N GLU A 95 10.90 -10.14 -0.09
CA GLU A 95 11.16 -11.52 -0.56
C GLU A 95 11.69 -11.55 -2.01
N LEU A 96 12.65 -10.66 -2.28
CA LEU A 96 13.20 -10.48 -3.62
C LEU A 96 14.05 -11.71 -3.99
N PRO A 97 13.91 -12.25 -5.21
CA PRO A 97 14.80 -13.31 -5.66
C PRO A 97 16.25 -12.83 -5.63
N GLN A 98 17.16 -13.70 -5.19
CA GLN A 98 18.60 -13.44 -5.21
C GLN A 98 19.18 -13.42 -6.62
#